data_AF-A0A1G7UQE2-F1
#
_entry.id   AF-A0A1G7UQE2-F1
#
_cell.length_a   1.000
_cell.length_b   1.000
_cell.length_c   1.000
_cell.angle_alpha   90.00
_cell.angle_beta   90.00
_cell.angle_gamma   90.00
#
_symmetry.space_group_name_H-M   'P 1'
#
loop_
_entity.id
_entity.type
_entity.pdbx_description
1 polymer ?
#
loop_
_entity_poly.entity_id
_entity_poly.type
_entity_poly.pdbx_seq_one_letter_code
_entity_poly.pdbx_strand_id
1 'polypeptide(L)'
;MAAASARDRWASDHTAQGNGDRWTIAAVRPSGAVDVVHTSTAALVTLPPDYVAAHLALGYATTVHGAQGVTADTSYTVVAGTESRQLLYVALTRGRHTNHAFVTVTGDGDPHTAITRDGVLPPTAVEVLRRILARDDAPTTATRIAADQHDPALQLVTEVGRYVHSLTTAAEDQLKADELAAIDRAAETTVPGLTSAPAYPTLRAALTLHAAAGYDPVRVPREAADDPRGLQDAADAAAVLDWRIGTPAPDDPPPLPWLPAIPHPLAGDPIWGGYLARRVERVRDHAQAVANTAAGWTTVTAPAWARPLTGDPELVRDLAVWRAATGTDPSDLRSTGATSTIATDAAHQQQLDDSVGRCVGSRTPDSGRWAERLRDAAPDITADPHWPVLLDQLADLQMGDPASASLLAAMTATSLPDELPAAALWWRLAEHVQPGAAPPDPGGQDLDIPAPVAPAATLVMGAPSLGGVVDADEPAGVAEHQLEPPTQIGRLVAAALRHDRSVLTHRTPARPGPRR
;
A
#
# COMPACT_ATOMS: atom_id res chain seq x y z
N MET A 1 32.71 -21.09 7.63
CA MET A 1 32.97 -21.37 6.22
C MET A 1 32.74 -20.12 5.33
N ALA A 2 33.55 -19.08 5.44
CA ALA A 2 33.31 -17.79 4.81
C ALA A 2 34.53 -17.22 3.98
N ALA A 3 34.49 -16.07 3.24
CA ALA A 3 35.66 -15.17 2.91
C ALA A 3 35.23 -13.78 2.35
N ALA A 4 36.05 -12.71 2.36
CA ALA A 4 35.87 -11.60 1.40
C ALA A 4 37.14 -10.85 0.88
N SER A 5 37.05 -10.02 -0.21
CA SER A 5 38.11 -9.71 -1.23
C SER A 5 38.49 -8.23 -1.42
N ALA A 6 39.73 -8.02 -1.89
CA ALA A 6 40.22 -6.80 -2.54
C ALA A 6 41.28 -7.07 -3.64
N ARG A 7 41.46 -6.07 -4.51
CA ARG A 7 42.35 -6.04 -5.70
C ARG A 7 43.86 -5.97 -5.37
N ASP A 8 44.66 -6.53 -6.30
CA ASP A 8 46.08 -6.24 -6.57
C ASP A 8 47.13 -6.40 -5.44
N ARG A 9 47.53 -7.67 -5.17
CA ARG A 9 48.85 -8.22 -5.60
C ARG A 9 49.22 -9.53 -4.87
N TRP A 10 48.69 -10.67 -5.34
CA TRP A 10 49.31 -11.99 -5.14
C TRP A 10 49.15 -12.84 -6.41
N ALA A 11 50.10 -12.69 -7.34
CA ALA A 11 50.17 -13.47 -8.57
C ALA A 11 51.20 -14.60 -8.41
N SER A 12 50.77 -15.75 -7.90
CA SER A 12 51.51 -17.00 -7.96
C SER A 12 50.52 -18.16 -8.06
N ASP A 13 50.34 -18.63 -9.30
CA ASP A 13 49.57 -19.80 -9.74
C ASP A 13 48.03 -19.85 -9.51
N HIS A 14 47.31 -19.73 -10.63
CA HIS A 14 46.04 -20.38 -10.96
C HIS A 14 44.77 -20.07 -10.12
N THR A 15 44.20 -18.87 -10.29
CA THR A 15 42.82 -18.62 -10.81
C THR A 15 42.44 -17.15 -10.63
N ALA A 16 41.68 -16.57 -11.57
CA ALA A 16 41.22 -15.19 -11.46
C ALA A 16 40.09 -15.08 -10.41
N GLN A 17 40.36 -14.39 -9.30
CA GLN A 17 39.38 -14.16 -8.22
C GLN A 17 38.61 -12.87 -8.47
N GLY A 18 37.28 -12.95 -8.42
CA GLY A 18 36.37 -11.86 -8.72
C GLY A 18 35.93 -11.09 -7.47
N ASN A 19 35.41 -9.89 -7.71
CA ASN A 19 34.63 -9.18 -6.70
C ASN A 19 33.21 -9.79 -6.69
N GLY A 20 32.87 -10.55 -5.65
CA GLY A 20 31.58 -11.22 -5.44
C GLY A 20 31.67 -12.69 -5.03
N ASP A 21 32.85 -13.32 -5.12
CA ASP A 21 33.02 -14.76 -4.90
C ASP A 21 32.64 -15.23 -3.48
N ARG A 22 32.02 -16.41 -3.37
CA ARG A 22 31.65 -17.03 -2.08
C ARG A 22 32.66 -18.10 -1.69
N TRP A 23 33.06 -18.09 -0.42
CA TRP A 23 34.01 -19.07 0.11
C TRP A 23 33.64 -19.52 1.50
N THR A 24 34.45 -20.47 1.96
CA THR A 24 34.13 -21.55 2.87
C THR A 24 35.31 -21.70 3.90
N ILE A 25 35.58 -20.74 4.83
CA ILE A 25 36.38 -20.85 6.11
C ILE A 25 36.32 -22.28 6.70
N ALA A 26 37.37 -23.06 6.46
CA ALA A 26 37.61 -24.34 7.09
C ALA A 26 38.20 -24.17 8.51
N ALA A 27 39.07 -23.18 8.73
CA ALA A 27 39.70 -22.94 10.03
C ALA A 27 40.06 -21.46 10.26
N VAL A 28 40.03 -21.03 11.53
CA VAL A 28 40.60 -19.76 11.98
C VAL A 28 41.87 -20.09 12.76
N ARG A 29 43.01 -19.51 12.36
CA ARG A 29 44.32 -19.77 12.97
C ARG A 29 44.55 -18.85 14.18
N PRO A 30 45.38 -19.26 15.17
CA PRO A 30 45.72 -18.41 16.32
C PRO A 30 46.36 -17.06 15.98
N SER A 31 46.93 -16.92 14.77
CA SER A 31 47.50 -15.69 14.25
C SER A 31 46.48 -14.69 13.68
N GLY A 32 45.18 -15.03 13.65
CA GLY A 32 44.14 -14.26 12.96
C GLY A 32 44.05 -14.53 11.45
N ALA A 33 44.93 -15.39 10.90
CA ALA A 33 44.83 -15.85 9.52
C ALA A 33 43.70 -16.89 9.37
N VAL A 34 43.10 -16.98 8.18
CA VAL A 34 41.84 -17.70 7.98
C VAL A 34 41.92 -18.58 6.73
N ASP A 35 41.75 -19.89 6.91
CA ASP A 35 41.77 -20.87 5.80
C ASP A 35 40.38 -20.99 5.20
N VAL A 36 40.20 -20.68 3.91
CA VAL A 36 38.93 -20.63 3.18
C VAL A 36 38.92 -21.56 1.97
N VAL A 37 37.79 -22.20 1.69
CA VAL A 37 37.56 -23.11 0.55
C VAL A 37 36.61 -22.44 -0.44
N HIS A 38 36.91 -22.38 -1.73
CA HIS A 38 35.99 -21.74 -2.69
C HIS A 38 34.73 -22.58 -2.94
N THR A 39 33.53 -21.98 -2.98
CA THR A 39 32.28 -22.77 -3.08
C THR A 39 32.09 -23.49 -4.41
N SER A 40 32.68 -23.00 -5.51
CA SER A 40 32.52 -23.60 -6.85
C SER A 40 33.73 -24.39 -7.35
N THR A 41 34.95 -24.10 -6.87
CA THR A 41 36.17 -24.81 -7.30
C THR A 41 36.81 -25.68 -6.21
N ALA A 42 36.27 -25.67 -4.98
CA ALA A 42 36.80 -26.36 -3.81
C ALA A 42 38.28 -26.04 -3.46
N ALA A 43 38.84 -24.95 -4.01
CA ALA A 43 40.22 -24.54 -3.76
C ALA A 43 40.40 -24.00 -2.34
N LEU A 44 41.37 -24.55 -1.59
CA LEU A 44 41.75 -24.08 -0.25
C LEU A 44 42.80 -22.96 -0.34
N VAL A 45 42.54 -21.82 0.29
CA VAL A 45 43.39 -20.62 0.32
C VAL A 45 43.50 -20.11 1.76
N THR A 46 44.68 -19.66 2.20
CA THR A 46 44.86 -19.02 3.51
C THR A 46 44.90 -17.50 3.34
N LEU A 47 43.94 -16.79 3.93
CA LEU A 47 43.87 -15.33 3.97
C LEU A 47 44.70 -14.78 5.16
N PRO A 48 45.57 -13.78 4.94
CA PRO A 48 46.37 -13.17 6.01
C PRO A 48 45.53 -12.24 6.90
N PRO A 49 45.95 -11.99 8.17
CA PRO A 49 45.13 -11.29 9.16
C PRO A 49 44.69 -9.88 8.73
N ASP A 50 45.58 -9.12 8.08
CA ASP A 50 45.29 -7.73 7.66
C ASP A 50 44.19 -7.70 6.58
N TYR A 51 44.15 -8.70 5.70
CA TYR A 51 43.13 -8.86 4.66
C TYR A 51 41.79 -9.31 5.28
N VAL A 52 41.86 -10.18 6.30
CA VAL A 52 40.71 -10.61 7.11
C VAL A 52 40.12 -9.44 7.91
N ALA A 53 40.92 -8.45 8.31
CA ALA A 53 40.42 -7.26 8.99
C ALA A 53 39.80 -6.24 8.02
N ALA A 54 40.40 -6.03 6.85
CA ALA A 54 40.03 -4.92 5.96
C ALA A 54 38.98 -5.26 4.88
N HIS A 55 38.87 -6.52 4.47
CA HIS A 55 38.17 -6.88 3.22
C HIS A 55 37.11 -7.97 3.38
N LEU A 56 36.79 -8.36 4.62
CA LEU A 56 36.07 -9.57 5.00
C LEU A 56 34.63 -9.27 5.51
N ALA A 57 33.56 -9.58 4.77
CA ALA A 57 32.16 -9.22 5.13
C ALA A 57 31.16 -10.39 5.07
N LEU A 58 30.38 -10.60 6.14
CA LEU A 58 29.47 -11.76 6.35
C LEU A 58 28.45 -11.90 5.21
N GLY A 59 28.33 -13.10 4.66
CA GLY A 59 27.64 -13.39 3.39
C GLY A 59 26.49 -14.38 3.52
N TYR A 60 26.00 -14.59 4.76
CA TYR A 60 24.74 -15.28 5.01
C TYR A 60 23.55 -14.51 4.44
N ALA A 61 23.63 -13.18 4.48
CA ALA A 61 22.70 -12.24 3.90
C ALA A 61 23.50 -11.21 3.10
N THR A 62 22.89 -10.64 2.06
CA THR A 62 23.44 -9.54 1.28
C THR A 62 22.27 -8.68 0.80
N THR A 63 22.52 -7.41 0.49
CA THR A 63 21.48 -6.55 -0.08
C THR A 63 21.18 -6.98 -1.52
N VAL A 64 19.98 -6.67 -2.02
CA VAL A 64 19.58 -6.97 -3.41
C VAL A 64 20.56 -6.35 -4.42
N HIS A 65 21.05 -5.14 -4.14
CA HIS A 65 22.11 -4.48 -4.89
C HIS A 65 23.44 -5.25 -4.85
N GLY A 66 23.87 -5.71 -3.66
CA GLY A 66 25.08 -6.53 -3.48
C GLY A 66 24.99 -7.95 -4.08
N ALA A 67 23.80 -8.40 -4.45
CA ALA A 67 23.56 -9.66 -5.17
C ALA A 67 23.41 -9.47 -6.70
N GLN A 68 23.57 -8.26 -7.23
CA GLN A 68 23.31 -7.98 -8.64
C GLN A 68 24.29 -8.74 -9.56
N GLY A 69 23.74 -9.67 -10.35
CA GLY A 69 24.51 -10.53 -11.25
C GLY A 69 24.81 -11.93 -10.69
N VAL A 70 24.56 -12.17 -9.40
CA VAL A 70 24.63 -13.51 -8.80
C VAL A 70 23.38 -14.30 -9.19
N THR A 71 23.55 -15.59 -9.50
CA THR A 71 22.44 -16.57 -9.57
C THR A 71 22.65 -17.61 -8.48
N ALA A 72 21.57 -17.97 -7.79
CA ALA A 72 21.53 -19.02 -6.78
C ALA A 72 20.51 -20.07 -7.20
N ASP A 73 20.58 -21.27 -6.63
CA ASP A 73 19.58 -22.32 -6.94
C ASP A 73 18.23 -22.00 -6.27
N THR A 74 18.27 -21.49 -5.04
CA THR A 74 17.13 -20.94 -4.29
C THR A 74 17.45 -19.54 -3.77
N SER A 75 16.48 -18.62 -3.80
CA SER A 75 16.57 -17.32 -3.11
C SER A 75 15.65 -17.25 -1.88
N TYR A 76 16.14 -16.59 -0.83
CA TYR A 76 15.37 -16.23 0.36
C TYR A 76 15.55 -14.72 0.57
N THR A 77 14.48 -13.97 0.34
CA THR A 77 14.49 -12.49 0.42
C THR A 77 13.64 -12.06 1.60
N VAL A 78 14.14 -11.12 2.41
CA VAL A 78 13.33 -10.39 3.40
C VAL A 78 12.98 -9.04 2.78
N VAL A 79 11.70 -8.63 2.86
CA VAL A 79 11.22 -7.36 2.31
C VAL A 79 10.38 -6.60 3.34
N ALA A 80 10.56 -5.28 3.42
CA ALA A 80 10.03 -4.45 4.49
C ALA A 80 9.01 -3.38 4.05
N GLY A 81 8.74 -3.25 2.76
CA GLY A 81 7.77 -2.27 2.23
C GLY A 81 8.41 -0.99 1.73
N THR A 82 9.72 -0.82 1.94
CA THR A 82 10.49 0.35 1.50
C THR A 82 11.17 0.11 0.16
N GLU A 83 11.26 -1.14 -0.29
CA GLU A 83 11.80 -1.52 -1.59
C GLU A 83 10.93 -0.97 -2.74
N SER A 84 11.55 -0.74 -3.90
CA SER A 84 10.83 -0.49 -5.15
C SER A 84 10.44 -1.78 -5.85
N ARG A 85 9.45 -1.69 -6.75
CA ARG A 85 9.00 -2.82 -7.58
C ARG A 85 10.14 -3.45 -8.38
N GLN A 86 11.12 -2.66 -8.81
CA GLN A 86 12.34 -3.13 -9.48
C GLN A 86 13.20 -3.99 -8.54
N LEU A 87 13.41 -3.55 -7.30
CA LEU A 87 14.21 -4.30 -6.33
C LEU A 87 13.54 -5.62 -5.94
N LEU A 88 12.22 -5.62 -5.78
CA LEU A 88 11.45 -6.85 -5.55
C LEU A 88 11.56 -7.82 -6.74
N TYR A 89 11.33 -7.35 -7.96
CA TYR A 89 11.51 -8.17 -9.17
C TYR A 89 12.93 -8.74 -9.26
N VAL A 90 13.95 -7.91 -9.00
CA VAL A 90 15.34 -8.33 -9.02
C VAL A 90 15.65 -9.37 -7.95
N ALA A 91 15.06 -9.29 -6.76
CA ALA A 91 15.27 -10.26 -5.69
C ALA A 91 14.58 -11.60 -6.01
N LEU A 92 13.32 -11.56 -6.47
CA LEU A 92 12.50 -12.73 -6.80
C LEU A 92 12.90 -13.44 -8.10
N THR A 93 13.96 -12.98 -8.78
CA THR A 93 14.54 -13.61 -9.98
C THR A 93 15.96 -14.11 -9.78
N ARG A 94 16.50 -14.12 -8.55
CA ARG A 94 17.86 -14.63 -8.26
C ARG A 94 17.96 -16.14 -8.10
N GLY A 95 16.87 -16.80 -7.69
CA GLY A 95 16.76 -18.25 -7.56
C GLY A 95 16.38 -18.89 -8.90
N ARG A 96 17.12 -19.91 -9.33
CA ARG A 96 16.86 -20.68 -10.56
C ARG A 96 15.65 -21.60 -10.46
N HIS A 97 15.39 -22.13 -9.27
CA HIS A 97 14.35 -23.13 -9.03
C HIS A 97 13.26 -22.62 -8.10
N THR A 98 13.64 -21.95 -7.01
CA THR A 98 12.68 -21.41 -6.03
C THR A 98 13.09 -20.03 -5.53
N ASN A 99 12.09 -19.18 -5.29
CA ASN A 99 12.25 -17.82 -4.79
C ASN A 99 11.24 -17.58 -3.67
N HIS A 100 11.72 -17.31 -2.45
CA HIS A 100 10.88 -17.09 -1.27
C HIS A 100 10.98 -15.65 -0.79
N ALA A 101 9.84 -15.03 -0.48
CA ALA A 101 9.73 -13.71 0.14
C ALA A 101 9.22 -13.85 1.58
N PHE A 102 9.94 -13.25 2.53
CA PHE A 102 9.50 -13.04 3.90
C PHE A 102 9.15 -11.56 4.05
N VAL A 103 7.86 -11.26 4.14
CA VAL A 103 7.34 -9.89 4.27
C VAL A 103 7.31 -9.52 5.75
N THR A 104 8.01 -8.45 6.14
CA THR A 104 7.98 -7.97 7.53
C THR A 104 6.76 -7.09 7.75
N VAL A 105 5.73 -7.68 8.37
CA VAL A 105 4.46 -7.00 8.70
C VAL A 105 4.49 -6.27 10.05
N THR A 106 5.43 -6.62 10.94
CA THR A 106 5.67 -5.94 12.20
C THR A 106 6.90 -5.05 12.10
N GLY A 107 6.92 -3.95 12.86
CA GLY A 107 8.10 -3.11 13.01
C GLY A 107 9.35 -3.89 13.45
N ASP A 108 10.51 -3.29 13.15
CA ASP A 108 11.87 -3.73 13.48
C ASP A 108 12.14 -4.01 14.97
N GLY A 109 11.27 -3.52 15.86
CA GLY A 109 11.43 -3.60 17.31
C GLY A 109 12.12 -2.37 17.91
N ASP A 110 12.37 -1.33 17.12
CA ASP A 110 12.81 -0.03 17.61
C ASP A 110 11.72 0.60 18.51
N PRO A 111 12.04 0.97 19.77
CA PRO A 111 11.13 1.74 20.61
C PRO A 111 10.64 3.05 19.97
N HIS A 112 11.36 3.61 18.98
CA HIS A 112 10.97 4.81 18.26
C HIS A 112 9.98 4.56 17.10
N THR A 113 9.93 3.36 16.51
CA THR A 113 8.92 3.02 15.48
C THR A 113 7.56 2.64 16.08
N ALA A 114 7.52 2.26 17.37
CA ALA A 114 6.31 1.86 18.09
C ALA A 114 5.17 2.89 18.18
N ILE A 115 5.44 4.17 17.91
CA ILE A 115 4.44 5.27 17.94
C ILE A 115 3.93 5.61 16.51
N THR A 116 4.51 5.01 15.47
CA THR A 116 4.05 5.20 14.08
C THR A 116 2.74 4.47 13.81
N ARG A 117 2.02 4.85 12.74
CA ARG A 117 0.79 4.16 12.31
C ARG A 117 1.01 2.65 12.19
N ASP A 118 2.07 2.25 11.48
CA ASP A 118 2.43 0.85 11.23
C ASP A 118 2.95 0.14 12.51
N GLY A 119 3.30 0.88 13.56
CA GLY A 119 3.61 0.34 14.90
C GLY A 119 2.36 0.09 15.76
N VAL A 120 1.32 0.90 15.62
CA VAL A 120 0.05 0.79 16.35
C VAL A 120 -0.95 -0.15 15.65
N LEU A 121 -0.97 -0.10 14.31
CA LEU A 121 -1.78 -0.95 13.44
C LEU A 121 -0.85 -1.54 12.35
N PRO A 122 -0.23 -2.71 12.61
CA PRO A 122 0.71 -3.31 11.67
C PRO A 122 0.06 -3.64 10.32
N PRO A 123 0.69 -3.26 9.18
CA PRO A 123 0.13 -3.49 7.86
C PRO A 123 0.12 -4.98 7.50
N THR A 124 -0.80 -5.40 6.64
CA THR A 124 -0.83 -6.78 6.16
C THR A 124 0.29 -7.06 5.16
N ALA A 125 0.60 -8.34 4.93
CA ALA A 125 1.62 -8.71 3.93
C ALA A 125 1.23 -8.25 2.52
N VAL A 126 -0.07 -8.22 2.22
CA VAL A 126 -0.62 -7.71 0.95
C VAL A 126 -0.45 -6.19 0.85
N GLU A 127 -0.70 -5.45 1.93
CA GLU A 127 -0.49 -3.99 1.97
C GLU A 127 0.99 -3.61 1.77
N VAL A 128 1.90 -4.34 2.42
CA VAL A 128 3.35 -4.16 2.26
C VAL A 128 3.78 -4.45 0.80
N LEU A 129 3.30 -5.55 0.21
CA LEU A 129 3.60 -5.87 -1.20
C LEU A 129 2.99 -4.84 -2.17
N ARG A 130 1.78 -4.35 -1.92
CA ARG A 130 1.16 -3.26 -2.71
C ARG A 130 2.01 -1.98 -2.64
N ARG A 131 2.51 -1.61 -1.44
CA ARG A 131 3.41 -0.46 -1.24
C ARG A 131 4.68 -0.58 -2.09
N ILE A 132 5.30 -1.75 -2.11
CA ILE A 132 6.49 -2.04 -2.95
C ILE A 132 6.16 -1.95 -4.44
N LEU A 133 5.02 -2.52 -4.88
CA LEU A 133 4.61 -2.54 -6.27
C LEU A 133 4.23 -1.15 -6.81
N ALA A 134 3.67 -0.28 -5.96
CA ALA A 134 3.37 1.11 -6.27
C ALA A 134 4.64 1.98 -6.33
N ARG A 135 5.70 1.63 -5.59
CA ARG A 135 6.96 2.36 -5.58
C ARG A 135 7.78 2.11 -6.85
N ASP A 136 7.74 3.08 -7.76
CA ASP A 136 8.50 3.10 -9.01
C ASP A 136 9.71 4.04 -8.95
N ASP A 137 10.88 3.51 -8.59
CA ASP A 137 12.13 4.28 -8.54
C ASP A 137 12.80 4.42 -9.93
N ALA A 138 12.06 4.19 -11.03
CA ALA A 138 12.55 4.36 -12.39
C ALA A 138 12.75 5.85 -12.73
N PRO A 139 13.92 6.27 -13.28
CA PRO A 139 14.16 7.65 -13.66
C PRO A 139 13.09 8.22 -14.60
N THR A 140 12.41 9.26 -14.16
CA THR A 140 11.40 9.98 -14.95
C THR A 140 12.07 10.86 -15.99
N THR A 141 11.70 10.70 -17.27
CA THR A 141 12.17 11.59 -18.35
C THR A 141 11.50 12.96 -18.26
N ALA A 142 12.19 14.02 -18.68
CA ALA A 142 11.61 15.37 -18.72
C ALA A 142 10.31 15.43 -19.53
N THR A 143 10.18 14.63 -20.60
CA THR A 143 8.95 14.49 -21.38
C THR A 143 7.81 13.87 -20.59
N ARG A 144 8.08 12.87 -19.72
CA ARG A 144 7.05 12.31 -18.83
C ARG A 144 6.62 13.34 -17.79
N ILE A 145 7.55 14.05 -17.14
CA ILE A 145 7.21 15.17 -16.23
C ILE A 145 6.32 16.21 -16.92
N ALA A 146 6.67 16.60 -18.15
CA ALA A 146 5.90 17.58 -18.93
C ALA A 146 4.51 17.04 -19.34
N ALA A 147 4.36 15.74 -19.58
CA ALA A 147 3.07 15.11 -19.85
C ALA A 147 2.21 15.06 -18.56
N ASP A 148 2.78 14.58 -17.45
CA ASP A 148 2.13 14.46 -16.14
C ASP A 148 1.63 15.84 -15.63
N GLN A 149 2.35 16.92 -15.94
CA GLN A 149 1.93 18.31 -15.66
C GLN A 149 0.67 18.76 -16.42
N HIS A 150 0.32 18.10 -17.52
CA HIS A 150 -0.87 18.40 -18.34
C HIS A 150 -1.91 17.26 -18.31
N ASP A 151 -1.66 16.18 -17.56
CA ASP A 151 -2.60 15.07 -17.41
C ASP A 151 -3.87 15.54 -16.64
N PRO A 152 -5.07 15.45 -17.25
CA PRO A 152 -6.27 15.97 -16.61
C PRO A 152 -6.65 15.25 -15.30
N ALA A 153 -6.30 13.98 -15.11
CA ALA A 153 -6.60 13.26 -13.87
C ALA A 153 -5.67 13.71 -12.74
N LEU A 154 -4.37 13.90 -13.02
CA LEU A 154 -3.41 14.43 -12.04
C LEU A 154 -3.69 15.90 -11.68
N GLN A 155 -4.16 16.70 -12.65
CA GLN A 155 -4.61 18.06 -12.37
C GLN A 155 -5.94 18.08 -11.60
N LEU A 156 -6.86 17.14 -11.83
CA LEU A 156 -8.17 17.10 -11.16
C LEU A 156 -8.03 16.94 -9.63
N VAL A 157 -7.32 15.92 -9.13
CA VAL A 157 -7.09 15.75 -7.69
C VAL A 157 -6.43 16.99 -7.07
N THR A 158 -5.49 17.60 -7.79
CA THR A 158 -4.77 18.79 -7.35
C THR A 158 -5.70 20.01 -7.24
N GLU A 159 -6.57 20.23 -8.23
CA GLU A 159 -7.52 21.35 -8.22
C GLU A 159 -8.70 21.12 -7.27
N VAL A 160 -9.14 19.86 -7.06
CA VAL A 160 -10.13 19.51 -6.03
C VAL A 160 -9.59 19.80 -4.63
N GLY A 161 -8.37 19.34 -4.32
CA GLY A 161 -7.72 19.64 -3.03
C GLY A 161 -7.53 21.15 -2.81
N ARG A 162 -7.12 21.89 -3.86
CA ARG A 162 -7.03 23.37 -3.82
C ARG A 162 -8.40 24.02 -3.61
N TYR A 163 -9.44 23.54 -4.28
CA TYR A 163 -10.80 24.07 -4.16
C TYR A 163 -11.34 23.89 -2.75
N VAL A 164 -11.35 22.66 -2.21
CA VAL A 164 -11.88 22.35 -0.87
C VAL A 164 -11.13 23.14 0.19
N HIS A 165 -9.79 23.12 0.18
CA HIS A 165 -8.98 23.89 1.12
C HIS A 165 -9.30 25.39 1.05
N SER A 166 -9.35 25.96 -0.15
CA SER A 166 -9.64 27.39 -0.31
C SER A 166 -11.07 27.76 0.10
N LEU A 167 -12.04 26.88 -0.10
CA LEU A 167 -13.44 27.12 0.29
C LEU A 167 -13.56 27.17 1.81
N THR A 168 -12.93 26.24 2.53
CA THR A 168 -12.87 26.27 4.00
C THR A 168 -12.14 27.52 4.49
N THR A 169 -11.00 27.89 3.90
CA THR A 169 -10.27 29.12 4.26
C THR A 169 -11.10 30.38 4.01
N ALA A 170 -11.83 30.46 2.90
CA ALA A 170 -12.71 31.59 2.59
C ALA A 170 -13.87 31.70 3.60
N ALA A 171 -14.44 30.57 4.01
CA ALA A 171 -15.47 30.55 5.05
C ALA A 171 -14.92 31.02 6.41
N GLU A 172 -13.72 30.57 6.81
CA GLU A 172 -13.08 31.02 8.04
C GLU A 172 -12.65 32.50 8.01
N ASP A 173 -12.27 33.05 6.86
CA ASP A 173 -11.91 34.47 6.69
C ASP A 173 -13.13 35.40 6.71
N GLN A 174 -14.28 34.93 6.19
CA GLN A 174 -15.55 35.65 6.25
C GLN A 174 -16.15 35.69 7.67
N LEU A 175 -15.93 34.65 8.47
CA LEU A 175 -16.41 34.53 9.85
C LEU A 175 -15.44 35.18 10.85
N LYS A 176 -15.95 36.01 11.76
CA LYS A 176 -15.11 36.62 12.78
C LYS A 176 -14.70 35.60 13.84
N ALA A 177 -13.59 35.87 14.52
CA ALA A 177 -13.11 35.05 15.64
C ALA A 177 -14.19 34.80 16.72
N ASP A 178 -15.07 35.77 16.99
CA ASP A 178 -16.17 35.63 17.95
C ASP A 178 -17.25 34.63 17.50
N GLU A 179 -17.48 34.53 16.18
CA GLU A 179 -18.46 33.64 15.52
C GLU A 179 -17.90 32.22 15.43
N LEU A 180 -16.62 32.07 15.06
CA LEU A 180 -15.88 30.81 15.15
C LEU A 180 -15.89 30.27 16.60
N ALA A 181 -15.60 31.12 17.58
CA ALA A 181 -15.69 30.73 18.98
C ALA A 181 -17.14 30.46 19.45
N ALA A 182 -18.16 30.96 18.73
CA ALA A 182 -19.56 30.62 18.99
C ALA A 182 -19.93 29.24 18.46
N ILE A 183 -19.38 28.82 17.30
CA ILE A 183 -19.43 27.43 16.82
C ILE A 183 -18.82 26.49 17.86
N ASP A 184 -17.62 26.83 18.37
CA ASP A 184 -16.92 26.01 19.37
C ASP A 184 -17.75 25.85 20.67
N ARG A 185 -18.32 26.95 21.18
CA ARG A 185 -19.22 26.92 22.35
C ARG A 185 -20.52 26.18 22.09
N ALA A 186 -21.10 26.29 20.89
CA ALA A 186 -22.33 25.61 20.52
C ALA A 186 -22.14 24.09 20.46
N ALA A 187 -21.07 23.64 19.82
CA ALA A 187 -20.68 22.23 19.77
C ALA A 187 -20.57 21.62 21.18
N GLU A 188 -19.79 22.27 22.06
CA GLU A 188 -19.57 21.83 23.45
C GLU A 188 -20.85 21.86 24.31
N THR A 189 -21.78 22.79 24.02
CA THR A 189 -23.08 22.87 24.70
C THR A 189 -24.04 21.78 24.23
N THR A 190 -23.98 21.39 22.95
CA THR A 190 -24.84 20.35 22.38
C THR A 190 -24.39 18.95 22.80
N VAL A 191 -23.08 18.66 22.77
CA VAL A 191 -22.51 17.40 23.28
C VAL A 191 -21.25 17.75 24.09
N PRO A 192 -21.26 17.55 25.43
CA PRO A 192 -20.07 17.77 26.25
C PRO A 192 -18.90 16.88 25.81
N GLY A 193 -17.70 17.47 25.69
CA GLY A 193 -16.49 16.85 25.20
C GLY A 193 -16.33 16.83 23.68
N LEU A 194 -17.32 17.33 22.91
CA LEU A 194 -17.30 17.27 21.44
C LEU A 194 -16.11 18.03 20.84
N THR A 195 -15.71 19.15 21.45
CA THR A 195 -14.54 19.92 20.99
C THR A 195 -13.20 19.18 21.14
N SER A 196 -13.19 18.09 21.93
CA SER A 196 -12.02 17.22 22.13
C SER A 196 -12.05 15.93 21.31
N ALA A 197 -13.08 15.73 20.46
CA ALA A 197 -13.21 14.54 19.64
C ALA A 197 -12.22 14.54 18.45
N PRO A 198 -11.67 13.37 18.04
CA PRO A 198 -10.71 13.29 16.93
C PRO A 198 -11.20 13.91 15.61
N ALA A 199 -12.46 13.70 15.23
CA ALA A 199 -13.05 14.27 14.02
C ALA A 199 -13.57 15.71 14.19
N TYR A 200 -13.40 16.35 15.36
CA TYR A 200 -13.90 17.69 15.61
C TYR A 200 -13.40 18.77 14.63
N PRO A 201 -12.12 18.78 14.17
CA PRO A 201 -11.68 19.76 13.18
C PRO A 201 -12.45 19.69 11.86
N THR A 202 -12.85 18.49 11.41
CA THR A 202 -13.67 18.28 10.21
C THR A 202 -15.08 18.82 10.42
N LEU A 203 -15.74 18.41 11.52
CA LEU A 203 -17.06 18.92 11.89
C LEU A 203 -17.08 20.45 12.01
N ARG A 204 -16.04 21.04 12.61
CA ARG A 204 -15.90 22.49 12.75
C ARG A 204 -15.79 23.19 11.40
N ALA A 205 -15.05 22.61 10.44
CA ALA A 205 -14.99 23.13 9.08
C ALA A 205 -16.36 23.04 8.37
N ALA A 206 -17.11 21.95 8.54
CA ALA A 206 -18.46 21.81 8.01
C ALA A 206 -19.44 22.83 8.64
N LEU A 207 -19.38 23.05 9.96
CA LEU A 207 -20.18 24.06 10.67
C LEU A 207 -19.82 25.49 10.26
N THR A 208 -18.54 25.77 10.02
CA THR A 208 -18.06 27.05 9.47
C THR A 208 -18.65 27.29 8.08
N LEU A 209 -18.66 26.28 7.21
CA LEU A 209 -19.24 26.38 5.88
C LEU A 209 -20.76 26.60 5.92
N HIS A 210 -21.47 25.98 6.86
CA HIS A 210 -22.89 26.25 7.12
C HIS A 210 -23.14 27.69 7.60
N ALA A 211 -22.31 28.20 8.52
CA ALA A 211 -22.43 29.57 8.99
C ALA A 211 -22.13 30.60 7.88
N ALA A 212 -21.14 30.34 7.02
CA ALA A 212 -20.87 31.14 5.82
C ALA A 212 -21.99 31.07 4.77
N ALA A 213 -22.78 29.98 4.75
CA ALA A 213 -24.02 29.87 3.97
C ALA A 213 -25.25 30.49 4.67
N GLY A 214 -25.08 31.14 5.83
CA GLY A 214 -26.16 31.84 6.54
C GLY A 214 -27.04 30.94 7.42
N TYR A 215 -26.68 29.68 7.63
CA TYR A 215 -27.35 28.82 8.61
C TYR A 215 -26.92 29.18 10.04
N ASP A 216 -27.82 29.01 11.01
CA ASP A 216 -27.51 29.28 12.41
C ASP A 216 -26.52 28.22 12.97
N PRO A 217 -25.29 28.62 13.35
CA PRO A 217 -24.25 27.69 13.83
C PRO A 217 -24.59 26.99 15.13
N VAL A 218 -25.58 27.49 15.89
CA VAL A 218 -26.06 26.87 17.13
C VAL A 218 -27.22 25.91 16.85
N ARG A 219 -27.96 26.12 15.76
CA ARG A 219 -29.11 25.29 15.40
C ARG A 219 -28.70 24.00 14.69
N VAL A 220 -27.83 24.10 13.69
CA VAL A 220 -27.36 22.96 12.87
C VAL A 220 -26.84 21.78 13.70
N PRO A 221 -25.88 21.95 14.65
CA PRO A 221 -25.37 20.82 15.43
C PRO A 221 -26.41 20.25 16.40
N ARG A 222 -27.35 21.08 16.90
CA ARG A 222 -28.43 20.62 17.79
C ARG A 222 -29.40 19.71 17.06
N GLU A 223 -29.89 20.14 15.89
CA GLU A 223 -30.83 19.34 15.09
C GLU A 223 -30.21 18.01 14.63
N ALA A 224 -28.90 17.97 14.38
CA ALA A 224 -28.16 16.74 14.10
C ALA A 224 -27.94 15.83 15.34
N ALA A 225 -27.86 16.42 16.54
CA ALA A 225 -27.73 15.67 17.79
C ALA A 225 -29.07 15.05 18.25
N ASP A 226 -30.19 15.74 17.99
CA ASP A 226 -31.56 15.32 18.35
C ASP A 226 -32.11 14.13 17.53
N ASP A 227 -31.30 13.53 16.64
CA ASP A 227 -31.68 12.37 15.82
C ASP A 227 -32.04 11.14 16.69
N PRO A 228 -33.16 10.43 16.42
CA PRO A 228 -33.61 9.28 17.21
C PRO A 228 -32.61 8.12 17.37
N ARG A 229 -31.58 8.03 16.53
CA ARG A 229 -30.50 7.04 16.64
C ARG A 229 -29.56 7.31 17.83
N GLY A 230 -29.58 8.52 18.38
CA GLY A 230 -28.73 8.92 19.51
C GLY A 230 -27.24 9.02 19.14
N LEU A 231 -26.39 9.21 20.15
CA LEU A 231 -24.93 9.32 19.99
C LEU A 231 -24.14 8.45 21.00
N GLN A 232 -24.83 7.76 21.90
CA GLN A 232 -24.25 7.02 23.03
C GLN A 232 -23.35 5.83 22.61
N ASP A 233 -23.57 5.25 21.43
CA ASP A 233 -22.81 4.12 20.90
C ASP A 233 -21.74 4.54 19.86
N ALA A 234 -21.57 5.85 19.64
CA ALA A 234 -20.62 6.37 18.64
C ALA A 234 -19.18 6.32 19.17
N ALA A 235 -18.28 5.71 18.40
CA ALA A 235 -16.84 5.74 18.68
C ALA A 235 -16.24 7.15 18.56
N ASP A 236 -16.80 7.98 17.67
CA ASP A 236 -16.53 9.42 17.56
C ASP A 236 -17.86 10.15 17.27
N ALA A 237 -18.31 10.96 18.22
CA ALA A 237 -19.56 11.72 18.08
C ALA A 237 -19.46 12.87 17.05
N ALA A 238 -18.26 13.43 16.83
CA ALA A 238 -18.05 14.48 15.84
C ALA A 238 -18.16 13.93 14.42
N ALA A 239 -17.61 12.74 14.16
CA ALA A 239 -17.74 12.06 12.87
C ALA A 239 -19.22 11.74 12.53
N VAL A 240 -20.01 11.33 13.52
CA VAL A 240 -21.45 11.07 13.32
C VAL A 240 -22.22 12.35 13.06
N LEU A 241 -21.91 13.45 13.77
CA LEU A 241 -22.54 14.75 13.53
C LEU A 241 -22.17 15.35 12.17
N ASP A 242 -20.91 15.24 11.75
CA ASP A 242 -20.44 15.66 10.42
C ASP A 242 -21.23 14.93 9.31
N TRP A 243 -21.37 13.61 9.44
CA TRP A 243 -22.18 12.80 8.52
C TRP A 243 -23.67 13.17 8.51
N ARG A 244 -24.26 13.55 9.66
CA ARG A 244 -25.67 13.97 9.74
C ARG A 244 -25.92 15.36 9.15
N ILE A 245 -24.97 16.27 9.31
CA ILE A 245 -25.06 17.66 8.85
C ILE A 245 -24.81 17.73 7.34
N GLY A 246 -23.83 16.97 6.83
CA GLY A 246 -23.50 16.94 5.41
C GLY A 246 -22.96 18.28 4.89
N THR A 247 -23.28 18.62 3.64
CA THR A 247 -23.00 19.95 3.05
C THR A 247 -24.23 20.86 3.12
N PRO A 248 -24.07 22.19 3.23
CA PRO A 248 -25.19 23.12 3.09
C PRO A 248 -25.88 22.92 1.73
N ALA A 249 -27.19 23.19 1.69
CA ALA A 249 -27.94 23.02 0.44
C ALA A 249 -27.42 24.02 -0.62
N PRO A 250 -27.04 23.55 -1.83
CA PRO A 250 -26.44 24.41 -2.83
C PRO A 250 -27.49 25.30 -3.52
N ASP A 251 -27.29 26.62 -3.49
CA ASP A 251 -28.03 27.57 -4.34
C ASP A 251 -27.62 27.41 -5.82
N ASP A 252 -26.31 27.28 -6.05
CA ASP A 252 -25.68 27.05 -7.36
C ASP A 252 -25.10 25.63 -7.43
N PRO A 253 -25.13 24.96 -8.60
CA PRO A 253 -24.63 23.59 -8.72
C PRO A 253 -23.15 23.48 -8.29
N PRO A 254 -22.76 22.43 -7.53
CA PRO A 254 -21.37 22.23 -7.12
C PRO A 254 -20.45 21.90 -8.30
N PRO A 255 -19.11 21.96 -8.13
CA PRO A 255 -18.17 21.56 -9.18
C PRO A 255 -18.28 20.07 -9.54
N LEU A 256 -18.52 19.20 -8.54
CA LEU A 256 -18.79 17.75 -8.68
C LEU A 256 -19.90 17.35 -7.67
N PRO A 257 -20.70 16.29 -7.92
CA PRO A 257 -21.88 15.96 -7.11
C PRO A 257 -21.68 15.77 -5.60
N TRP A 258 -20.48 15.38 -5.16
CA TRP A 258 -20.12 15.14 -3.76
C TRP A 258 -19.33 16.28 -3.12
N LEU A 259 -18.88 17.27 -3.91
CA LEU A 259 -18.16 18.42 -3.40
C LEU A 259 -19.14 19.51 -2.95
N PRO A 260 -18.81 20.28 -1.90
CA PRO A 260 -19.61 21.45 -1.52
C PRO A 260 -19.64 22.48 -2.65
N ALA A 261 -20.80 23.13 -2.84
CA ALA A 261 -20.90 24.32 -3.66
C ALA A 261 -20.31 25.56 -2.94
N ILE A 262 -20.13 26.65 -3.67
CA ILE A 262 -19.77 27.94 -3.08
C ILE A 262 -21.04 28.56 -2.46
N PRO A 263 -21.08 28.86 -1.16
CA PRO A 263 -22.18 29.60 -0.55
C PRO A 263 -22.38 30.97 -1.20
N HIS A 264 -23.63 31.40 -1.39
CA HIS A 264 -23.94 32.68 -2.02
C HIS A 264 -23.21 33.90 -1.38
N PRO A 265 -23.06 34.00 -0.05
CA PRO A 265 -22.27 35.07 0.58
C PRO A 265 -20.78 35.05 0.23
N LEU A 266 -20.19 33.88 -0.06
CA LEU A 266 -18.80 33.75 -0.51
C LEU A 266 -18.66 33.97 -2.03
N ALA A 267 -19.69 33.63 -2.82
CA ALA A 267 -19.71 33.89 -4.26
C ALA A 267 -19.71 35.40 -4.56
N GLY A 268 -20.37 36.20 -3.71
CA GLY A 268 -20.38 37.67 -3.77
C GLY A 268 -19.17 38.38 -3.16
N ASP A 269 -18.23 37.66 -2.53
CA ASP A 269 -17.09 38.26 -1.84
C ASP A 269 -16.06 38.85 -2.83
N PRO A 270 -15.57 40.10 -2.62
CA PRO A 270 -14.67 40.78 -3.55
C PRO A 270 -13.27 40.18 -3.66
N ILE A 271 -12.84 39.37 -2.68
CA ILE A 271 -11.54 38.68 -2.66
C ILE A 271 -11.72 37.23 -3.11
N TRP A 272 -12.66 36.52 -2.49
CA TRP A 272 -12.82 35.08 -2.62
C TRP A 272 -13.70 34.65 -3.79
N GLY A 273 -14.80 35.35 -4.09
CA GLY A 273 -15.80 34.90 -5.08
C GLY A 273 -15.20 34.64 -6.46
N GLY A 274 -14.46 35.63 -6.99
CA GLY A 274 -13.76 35.50 -8.27
C GLY A 274 -12.56 34.54 -8.26
N TYR A 275 -12.05 34.13 -7.09
CA TYR A 275 -11.02 33.10 -6.98
C TYR A 275 -11.65 31.69 -6.94
N LEU A 276 -12.69 31.48 -6.12
CA LEU A 276 -13.40 30.21 -6.00
C LEU A 276 -14.12 29.83 -7.30
N ALA A 277 -14.72 30.80 -8.01
CA ALA A 277 -15.34 30.56 -9.32
C ALA A 277 -14.34 29.97 -10.34
N ARG A 278 -13.12 30.55 -10.43
CA ARG A 278 -12.05 30.02 -11.29
C ARG A 278 -11.53 28.65 -10.89
N ARG A 279 -11.67 28.25 -9.62
CA ARG A 279 -11.39 26.88 -9.16
C ARG A 279 -12.48 25.91 -9.58
N VAL A 280 -13.75 26.30 -9.45
CA VAL A 280 -14.90 25.52 -9.93
C VAL A 280 -14.82 25.28 -11.44
N GLU A 281 -14.47 26.30 -12.23
CA GLU A 281 -14.19 26.17 -13.67
C GLU A 281 -13.11 25.11 -13.95
N ARG A 282 -11.94 25.22 -13.30
CA ARG A 282 -10.83 24.26 -13.46
C ARG A 282 -11.20 22.82 -13.08
N VAL A 283 -11.91 22.63 -11.96
CA VAL A 283 -12.37 21.29 -11.55
C VAL A 283 -13.32 20.71 -12.60
N ARG A 284 -14.25 21.52 -13.13
CA ARG A 284 -15.17 21.10 -14.20
C ARG A 284 -14.45 20.79 -15.51
N ASP A 285 -13.51 21.62 -15.94
CA ASP A 285 -12.71 21.40 -17.15
C ASP A 285 -11.90 20.11 -17.09
N HIS A 286 -11.20 19.86 -15.97
CA HIS A 286 -10.43 18.63 -15.78
C HIS A 286 -11.33 17.40 -15.64
N ALA A 287 -12.45 17.49 -14.92
CA ALA A 287 -13.43 16.41 -14.83
C ALA A 287 -14.04 16.07 -16.20
N GLN A 288 -14.42 17.08 -16.99
CA GLN A 288 -14.94 16.87 -18.34
C GLN A 288 -13.89 16.26 -19.28
N ALA A 289 -12.62 16.64 -19.15
CA ALA A 289 -11.53 16.03 -19.90
C ALA A 289 -11.33 14.55 -19.52
N VAL A 290 -11.33 14.21 -18.23
CA VAL A 290 -11.28 12.80 -17.74
C VAL A 290 -12.47 12.00 -18.26
N ALA A 291 -13.69 12.54 -18.17
CA ALA A 291 -14.90 11.92 -18.70
C ALA A 291 -14.83 11.71 -20.23
N ASN A 292 -14.29 12.67 -20.98
CA ASN A 292 -14.12 12.54 -22.44
C ASN A 292 -13.12 11.42 -22.80
N THR A 293 -12.03 11.29 -22.04
CA THR A 293 -11.08 10.17 -22.20
C THR A 293 -11.74 8.83 -21.88
N ALA A 294 -12.51 8.75 -20.79
CA ALA A 294 -13.21 7.53 -20.37
C ALA A 294 -14.30 7.11 -21.36
N ALA A 295 -14.99 8.06 -22.00
CA ALA A 295 -15.98 7.80 -23.05
C ALA A 295 -15.39 7.09 -24.29
N GLY A 296 -14.08 7.20 -24.51
CA GLY A 296 -13.36 6.50 -25.59
C GLY A 296 -12.83 5.11 -25.20
N TRP A 297 -13.11 4.62 -23.99
CA TRP A 297 -12.64 3.31 -23.55
C TRP A 297 -13.45 2.15 -24.16
N THR A 298 -12.71 1.09 -24.50
CA THR A 298 -13.21 -0.18 -25.03
C THR A 298 -12.76 -1.31 -24.13
N THR A 299 -13.27 -2.53 -24.28
CA THR A 299 -12.78 -3.70 -23.50
C THR A 299 -11.26 -3.92 -23.63
N VAL A 300 -10.64 -3.47 -24.73
CA VAL A 300 -9.19 -3.54 -24.96
C VAL A 300 -8.44 -2.37 -24.30
N THR A 301 -8.96 -1.14 -24.43
CA THR A 301 -8.28 0.10 -24.00
C THR A 301 -8.61 0.54 -22.58
N ALA A 302 -9.69 0.02 -21.98
CA ALA A 302 -10.10 0.33 -20.61
C ALA A 302 -9.09 -0.18 -19.58
N PRO A 303 -8.85 0.57 -18.49
CA PRO A 303 -8.22 0.05 -17.27
C PRO A 303 -8.95 -1.20 -16.75
N ALA A 304 -8.23 -2.08 -16.06
CA ALA A 304 -8.76 -3.38 -15.63
C ALA A 304 -10.04 -3.28 -14.78
N TRP A 305 -10.16 -2.26 -13.91
CA TRP A 305 -11.36 -2.00 -13.11
C TRP A 305 -12.58 -1.57 -13.93
N ALA A 306 -12.36 -0.99 -15.12
CA ALA A 306 -13.41 -0.41 -15.98
C ALA A 306 -13.87 -1.36 -17.09
N ARG A 307 -13.08 -2.37 -17.45
CA ARG A 307 -13.44 -3.44 -18.41
C ARG A 307 -14.81 -4.10 -18.12
N PRO A 308 -15.09 -4.59 -16.89
CA PRO A 308 -16.41 -5.15 -16.55
C PRO A 308 -17.55 -4.13 -16.60
N LEU A 309 -17.26 -2.85 -16.89
CA LEU A 309 -18.20 -1.74 -16.88
C LEU A 309 -18.36 -1.05 -18.25
N THR A 310 -17.58 -1.38 -19.30
CA THR A 310 -17.64 -0.68 -20.61
C THR A 310 -18.98 -0.71 -21.35
N GLY A 311 -19.88 -1.66 -21.06
CA GLY A 311 -21.27 -1.65 -21.55
C GLY A 311 -22.18 -0.56 -20.98
N ASP A 312 -21.72 0.22 -19.99
CA ASP A 312 -22.40 1.40 -19.45
C ASP A 312 -21.42 2.59 -19.51
N PRO A 313 -21.42 3.36 -20.61
CA PRO A 313 -20.48 4.46 -20.80
C PRO A 313 -20.68 5.64 -19.84
N GLU A 314 -21.88 5.82 -19.26
CA GLU A 314 -22.11 6.90 -18.31
C GLU A 314 -21.50 6.54 -16.94
N LEU A 315 -21.79 5.34 -16.43
CA LEU A 315 -21.17 4.85 -15.19
C LEU A 315 -19.64 4.81 -15.26
N VAL A 316 -19.05 4.41 -16.40
CA VAL A 316 -17.59 4.40 -16.58
C VAL A 316 -16.99 5.81 -16.53
N ARG A 317 -17.70 6.83 -17.06
CA ARG A 317 -17.27 8.23 -16.99
C ARG A 317 -17.32 8.75 -15.57
N ASP A 318 -18.41 8.50 -14.86
CA ASP A 318 -18.60 8.97 -13.48
C ASP A 318 -17.56 8.34 -12.55
N LEU A 319 -17.30 7.04 -12.68
CA LEU A 319 -16.23 6.35 -11.94
C LEU A 319 -14.83 6.86 -12.30
N ALA A 320 -14.56 7.18 -13.57
CA ALA A 320 -13.27 7.74 -13.97
C ALA A 320 -13.04 9.12 -13.34
N VAL A 321 -14.05 9.99 -13.32
CA VAL A 321 -13.99 11.31 -12.67
C VAL A 321 -13.87 11.16 -11.15
N TRP A 322 -14.66 10.28 -10.53
CA TRP A 322 -14.57 9.97 -9.10
C TRP A 322 -13.16 9.52 -8.69
N ARG A 323 -12.61 8.50 -9.37
CA ARG A 323 -11.27 7.98 -9.10
C ARG A 323 -10.19 9.03 -9.30
N ALA A 324 -10.28 9.83 -10.36
CA ALA A 324 -9.33 10.90 -10.64
C ALA A 324 -9.40 12.03 -9.60
N ALA A 325 -10.60 12.41 -9.14
CA ALA A 325 -10.79 13.46 -8.14
C ALA A 325 -10.35 13.03 -6.73
N THR A 326 -10.58 11.76 -6.37
CA THR A 326 -10.17 11.16 -5.08
C THR A 326 -8.70 10.75 -5.03
N GLY A 327 -7.97 10.82 -6.15
CA GLY A 327 -6.58 10.36 -6.22
C GLY A 327 -6.44 8.83 -6.08
N THR A 328 -7.46 8.07 -6.47
CA THR A 328 -7.43 6.59 -6.41
C THR A 328 -6.32 6.04 -7.30
N ASP A 329 -5.41 5.25 -6.72
CA ASP A 329 -4.26 4.67 -7.42
C ASP A 329 -4.68 3.92 -8.71
N PRO A 330 -3.99 4.13 -9.86
CA PRO A 330 -4.34 3.45 -11.11
C PRO A 330 -4.30 1.92 -11.07
N SER A 331 -3.56 1.33 -10.13
CA SER A 331 -3.48 -0.12 -9.89
C SER A 331 -4.53 -0.66 -8.93
N ASP A 332 -5.29 0.20 -8.24
CA ASP A 332 -6.43 -0.23 -7.42
C ASP A 332 -7.56 -0.73 -8.33
N LEU A 333 -7.94 -2.00 -8.19
CA LEU A 333 -8.95 -2.65 -9.03
C LEU A 333 -10.38 -2.43 -8.54
N ARG A 334 -10.58 -1.89 -7.32
CA ARG A 334 -11.92 -1.50 -6.82
C ARG A 334 -12.51 -0.44 -7.73
N SER A 335 -13.73 -0.61 -8.22
CA SER A 335 -14.35 0.35 -9.16
C SER A 335 -14.38 1.79 -8.60
N THR A 336 -14.61 1.97 -7.30
CA THR A 336 -14.62 3.27 -6.61
C THR A 336 -13.36 3.58 -5.77
N GLY A 337 -12.37 2.68 -5.73
CA GLY A 337 -11.18 2.84 -4.87
C GLY A 337 -11.42 2.44 -3.41
N ALA A 338 -10.60 2.97 -2.50
CA ALA A 338 -10.76 2.73 -1.05
C ALA A 338 -12.01 3.41 -0.49
N THR A 339 -12.59 2.85 0.57
CA THR A 339 -13.71 3.47 1.29
C THR A 339 -13.27 4.83 1.85
N SER A 340 -13.98 5.90 1.48
CA SER A 340 -13.68 7.24 1.97
C SER A 340 -14.00 7.38 3.45
N THR A 341 -13.15 8.09 4.18
CA THR A 341 -13.38 8.49 5.57
C THR A 341 -14.14 9.82 5.69
N ILE A 342 -14.36 10.52 4.57
CA ILE A 342 -15.14 11.76 4.52
C ILE A 342 -16.60 11.39 4.26
N ALA A 343 -17.52 11.90 5.07
CA ALA A 343 -18.92 11.46 5.07
C ALA A 343 -19.66 11.71 3.74
N THR A 344 -19.44 12.87 3.12
CA THR A 344 -20.04 13.29 1.85
C THR A 344 -19.56 12.41 0.70
N ASP A 345 -18.26 12.15 0.67
CA ASP A 345 -17.59 11.28 -0.28
C ASP A 345 -18.10 9.84 -0.13
N ALA A 346 -18.16 9.31 1.09
CA ALA A 346 -18.66 7.96 1.36
C ALA A 346 -20.11 7.76 0.92
N ALA A 347 -20.97 8.78 1.08
CA ALA A 347 -22.36 8.73 0.61
C ALA A 347 -22.46 8.64 -0.93
N HIS A 348 -21.60 9.37 -1.66
CA HIS A 348 -21.57 9.29 -3.13
C HIS A 348 -20.87 8.01 -3.62
N GLN A 349 -19.81 7.56 -2.94
CA GLN A 349 -19.16 6.28 -3.19
C GLN A 349 -20.16 5.13 -3.13
N GLN A 350 -21.02 5.08 -2.11
CA GLN A 350 -22.07 4.07 -2.00
C GLN A 350 -23.05 4.12 -3.20
N GLN A 351 -23.40 5.30 -3.71
CA GLN A 351 -24.26 5.44 -4.90
C GLN A 351 -23.59 4.89 -6.18
N LEU A 352 -22.26 5.07 -6.30
CA LEU A 352 -21.45 4.51 -7.37
C LEU A 352 -21.30 3.00 -7.24
N ASP A 353 -21.01 2.48 -6.05
CA ASP A 353 -20.91 1.04 -5.77
C ASP A 353 -22.25 0.31 -6.01
N ASP A 354 -23.37 0.91 -5.59
CA ASP A 354 -24.72 0.42 -5.90
C ASP A 354 -24.98 0.38 -7.42
N SER A 355 -24.43 1.34 -8.17
CA SER A 355 -24.56 1.41 -9.63
C SER A 355 -23.68 0.38 -10.33
N VAL A 356 -22.47 0.14 -9.84
CA VAL A 356 -21.59 -0.96 -10.24
C VAL A 356 -22.27 -2.30 -10.01
N GLY A 357 -22.86 -2.51 -8.83
CA GLY A 357 -23.61 -3.73 -8.49
C GLY A 357 -24.77 -4.00 -9.44
N ARG A 358 -25.57 -2.97 -9.77
CA ARG A 358 -26.63 -3.05 -10.79
C ARG A 358 -26.09 -3.36 -12.18
N CYS A 359 -25.01 -2.70 -12.59
CA CYS A 359 -24.42 -2.88 -13.91
C CYS A 359 -23.90 -4.31 -14.10
N VAL A 360 -23.08 -4.81 -13.17
CA VAL A 360 -22.52 -6.19 -13.20
C VAL A 360 -23.62 -7.24 -13.12
N GLY A 361 -24.59 -7.07 -12.21
CA GLY A 361 -25.71 -8.01 -12.05
C GLY A 361 -26.66 -8.11 -13.26
N SER A 362 -26.62 -7.16 -14.19
CA SER A 362 -27.53 -7.12 -15.34
C SER A 362 -26.96 -7.71 -16.65
N ARG A 363 -25.64 -7.96 -16.74
CA ARG A 363 -25.00 -8.27 -18.04
C ARG A 363 -25.26 -9.67 -18.58
N THR A 364 -25.18 -10.72 -17.74
CA THR A 364 -25.46 -12.08 -18.20
C THR A 364 -26.16 -12.92 -17.11
N PRO A 365 -27.12 -13.80 -17.50
CA PRO A 365 -27.70 -14.78 -16.58
C PRO A 365 -26.67 -15.74 -15.96
N ASP A 366 -25.53 -15.96 -16.62
CA ASP A 366 -24.49 -16.86 -16.14
C ASP A 366 -23.59 -16.20 -15.07
N SER A 367 -23.35 -14.87 -15.12
CA SER A 367 -22.73 -14.12 -14.01
C SER A 367 -23.52 -14.30 -12.71
N GLY A 368 -24.86 -14.25 -12.76
CA GLY A 368 -25.72 -14.48 -11.60
C GLY A 368 -25.58 -15.88 -11.02
N ARG A 369 -25.48 -16.90 -11.87
CA ARG A 369 -25.30 -18.31 -11.46
C ARG A 369 -23.92 -18.57 -10.85
N TRP A 370 -22.86 -17.94 -11.39
CA TRP A 370 -21.55 -17.99 -10.75
C TRP A 370 -21.55 -17.26 -9.40
N ALA A 371 -22.22 -16.12 -9.31
CA ALA A 371 -22.36 -15.35 -8.06
C ALA A 371 -23.06 -16.15 -6.95
N GLU A 372 -24.13 -16.89 -7.27
CA GLU A 372 -24.81 -17.78 -6.33
C GLU A 372 -23.89 -18.91 -5.85
N ARG A 373 -23.30 -19.68 -6.78
CA ARG A 373 -22.42 -20.82 -6.47
C ARG A 373 -21.21 -20.44 -5.60
N LEU A 374 -20.59 -19.29 -5.88
CA LEU A 374 -19.42 -18.84 -5.15
C LEU A 374 -19.77 -18.30 -3.75
N ARG A 375 -20.93 -17.66 -3.59
CA ARG A 375 -21.41 -17.19 -2.28
C ARG A 375 -21.69 -18.36 -1.32
N ASP A 376 -22.25 -19.46 -1.83
CA ASP A 376 -22.50 -20.67 -1.03
C ASP A 376 -21.20 -21.34 -0.53
N ALA A 377 -20.13 -21.28 -1.34
CA ALA A 377 -18.87 -21.99 -1.08
C ALA A 377 -17.78 -21.11 -0.44
N ALA A 378 -17.85 -19.79 -0.56
CA ALA A 378 -16.96 -18.83 0.08
C ALA A 378 -17.71 -17.52 0.40
N PRO A 379 -18.42 -17.41 1.54
CA PRO A 379 -19.32 -16.29 1.82
C PRO A 379 -18.65 -14.91 1.75
N ASP A 380 -17.40 -14.79 2.22
CA ASP A 380 -16.66 -13.53 2.27
C ASP A 380 -16.06 -13.12 0.91
N ILE A 381 -16.11 -13.99 -0.12
CA ILE A 381 -15.51 -13.71 -1.44
C ILE A 381 -16.14 -12.49 -2.12
N THR A 382 -17.39 -12.17 -1.80
CA THR A 382 -18.12 -11.03 -2.37
C THR A 382 -17.66 -9.67 -1.82
N ALA A 383 -16.91 -9.67 -0.72
CA ALA A 383 -16.29 -8.47 -0.14
C ALA A 383 -14.91 -8.16 -0.73
N ASP A 384 -14.33 -9.05 -1.56
CA ASP A 384 -13.03 -8.82 -2.21
C ASP A 384 -13.14 -7.74 -3.30
N PRO A 385 -12.25 -6.72 -3.30
CA PRO A 385 -11.98 -5.86 -4.45
C PRO A 385 -12.01 -6.49 -5.86
N HIS A 386 -11.55 -7.74 -6.01
CA HIS A 386 -11.50 -8.45 -7.29
C HIS A 386 -12.80 -9.16 -7.65
N TRP A 387 -13.80 -9.18 -6.77
CA TRP A 387 -15.07 -9.88 -6.99
C TRP A 387 -15.75 -9.52 -8.33
N PRO A 388 -15.89 -8.23 -8.71
CA PRO A 388 -16.49 -7.87 -10.00
C PRO A 388 -15.66 -8.33 -11.20
N VAL A 389 -14.32 -8.33 -11.07
CA VAL A 389 -13.38 -8.75 -12.11
C VAL A 389 -13.43 -10.26 -12.29
N LEU A 390 -13.44 -11.03 -11.20
CA LEU A 390 -13.60 -12.48 -11.20
C LEU A 390 -14.93 -12.89 -11.86
N LEU A 391 -16.04 -12.21 -11.53
CA LEU A 391 -17.34 -12.52 -12.13
C LEU A 391 -17.40 -12.27 -13.64
N ASP A 392 -16.79 -11.19 -14.12
CA ASP A 392 -16.70 -10.86 -15.56
C ASP A 392 -15.85 -11.90 -16.30
N GLN A 393 -14.68 -12.24 -15.74
CA GLN A 393 -13.80 -13.29 -16.27
C GLN A 393 -14.44 -14.68 -16.25
N LEU A 394 -15.30 -14.98 -15.27
CA LEU A 394 -16.09 -16.22 -15.23
C LEU A 394 -17.29 -16.19 -16.20
N ALA A 395 -17.81 -15.02 -16.57
CA ALA A 395 -18.90 -14.88 -17.54
C ALA A 395 -18.43 -15.08 -18.98
N ASP A 396 -17.19 -14.68 -19.30
CA ASP A 396 -16.51 -15.04 -20.55
C ASP A 396 -16.30 -16.56 -20.69
N LEU A 397 -16.26 -17.29 -19.57
CA LEU A 397 -16.16 -18.75 -19.53
C LEU A 397 -17.55 -19.39 -19.55
N GLN A 398 -17.99 -19.82 -20.75
CA GLN A 398 -19.31 -20.42 -20.92
C GLN A 398 -19.54 -21.61 -19.98
N MET A 399 -20.66 -21.57 -19.25
CA MET A 399 -21.11 -22.56 -18.26
C MET A 399 -21.30 -24.00 -18.79
N GLY A 400 -21.14 -24.24 -20.09
CA GLY A 400 -21.23 -25.56 -20.73
C GLY A 400 -19.89 -26.30 -20.88
N ASP A 401 -18.76 -25.66 -20.59
CA ASP A 401 -17.41 -26.20 -20.79
C ASP A 401 -16.83 -26.81 -19.48
N PRO A 402 -15.78 -27.67 -19.52
CA PRO A 402 -15.00 -28.15 -18.36
C PRO A 402 -14.68 -27.17 -17.21
N ALA A 403 -14.79 -25.85 -17.42
CA ALA A 403 -14.61 -24.81 -16.42
C ALA A 403 -15.35 -25.05 -15.07
N SER A 404 -16.52 -25.70 -15.06
CA SER A 404 -17.21 -26.06 -13.78
C SER A 404 -16.43 -27.09 -12.95
N ALA A 405 -15.77 -28.07 -13.59
CA ALA A 405 -14.93 -29.04 -12.90
C ALA A 405 -13.60 -28.39 -12.45
N SER A 406 -13.03 -27.53 -13.30
CA SER A 406 -11.86 -26.71 -12.98
C SER A 406 -12.07 -25.76 -11.81
N LEU A 407 -13.25 -25.13 -11.69
CA LEU A 407 -13.61 -24.32 -10.52
C LEU A 407 -13.67 -25.18 -9.26
N LEU A 408 -14.36 -26.32 -9.31
CA LEU A 408 -14.45 -27.21 -8.15
C LEU A 408 -13.05 -27.68 -7.70
N ALA A 409 -12.15 -28.00 -8.64
CA ALA A 409 -10.75 -28.31 -8.34
C ALA A 409 -10.02 -27.11 -7.69
N ALA A 410 -10.11 -25.92 -8.29
CA ALA A 410 -9.47 -24.69 -7.77
C ALA A 410 -9.95 -24.31 -6.35
N MET A 411 -11.24 -24.54 -6.05
CA MET A 411 -11.83 -24.29 -4.74
C MET A 411 -11.50 -25.38 -3.70
N THR A 412 -11.26 -26.62 -4.13
CA THR A 412 -10.99 -27.75 -3.22
C THR A 412 -9.50 -28.06 -3.02
N ALA A 413 -8.61 -27.51 -3.85
CA ALA A 413 -7.16 -27.75 -3.78
C ALA A 413 -6.53 -27.32 -2.43
N THR A 414 -6.90 -26.14 -1.93
CA THR A 414 -6.46 -25.57 -0.64
C THR A 414 -7.50 -24.53 -0.18
N SER A 415 -7.51 -24.17 1.11
CA SER A 415 -8.32 -23.03 1.58
C SER A 415 -7.97 -21.74 0.82
N LEU A 416 -8.95 -20.87 0.59
CA LEU A 416 -8.68 -19.52 0.11
C LEU A 416 -8.01 -18.69 1.21
N PRO A 417 -7.18 -17.69 0.87
CA PRO A 417 -6.60 -16.77 1.85
C PRO A 417 -7.66 -15.83 2.43
N ASP A 418 -7.42 -15.34 3.65
CA ASP A 418 -8.29 -14.35 4.32
C ASP A 418 -8.30 -13.00 3.58
N GLU A 419 -7.21 -12.67 2.88
CA GLU A 419 -7.08 -11.48 2.04
C GLU A 419 -7.09 -11.84 0.55
N LEU A 420 -7.87 -11.08 -0.23
CA LEU A 420 -8.04 -11.23 -1.67
C LEU A 420 -8.43 -12.66 -2.15
N PRO A 421 -9.45 -13.32 -1.54
CA PRO A 421 -9.86 -14.67 -1.90
C PRO A 421 -10.35 -14.82 -3.35
N ALA A 422 -10.97 -13.80 -3.94
CA ALA A 422 -11.41 -13.81 -5.34
C ALA A 422 -10.22 -13.72 -6.31
N ALA A 423 -9.20 -12.92 -5.96
CA ALA A 423 -7.95 -12.87 -6.74
C ALA A 423 -7.21 -14.21 -6.71
N ALA A 424 -7.12 -14.83 -5.53
CA ALA A 424 -6.51 -16.14 -5.34
C ALA A 424 -7.28 -17.25 -6.08
N LEU A 425 -8.61 -17.18 -6.09
CA LEU A 425 -9.45 -18.11 -6.86
C LEU A 425 -9.26 -17.94 -8.36
N TRP A 426 -9.21 -16.71 -8.87
CA TRP A 426 -8.89 -16.45 -10.28
C TRP A 426 -7.53 -16.99 -10.67
N TRP A 427 -6.50 -16.80 -9.84
CA TRP A 427 -5.16 -17.33 -10.10
C TRP A 427 -5.17 -18.85 -10.35
N ARG A 428 -5.80 -19.61 -9.45
CA ARG A 428 -5.95 -21.08 -9.58
C ARG A 428 -6.79 -21.48 -10.79
N LEU A 429 -7.82 -20.71 -11.12
CA LEU A 429 -8.66 -20.95 -12.30
C LEU A 429 -7.91 -20.72 -13.62
N ALA A 430 -7.10 -19.68 -13.70
CA ALA A 430 -6.41 -19.28 -14.92
C ALA A 430 -5.52 -20.40 -15.49
N GLU A 431 -4.87 -21.18 -14.63
CA GLU A 431 -4.05 -22.34 -15.00
C GLU A 431 -4.86 -23.46 -15.66
N HIS A 432 -6.09 -23.69 -15.21
CA HIS A 432 -7.01 -24.67 -15.80
C HIS A 432 -7.72 -24.17 -17.06
N VAL A 433 -7.82 -22.86 -17.23
CA VAL A 433 -8.52 -22.19 -18.35
C VAL A 433 -7.57 -21.88 -19.50
N GLN A 434 -6.29 -21.61 -19.23
CA GLN A 434 -5.24 -21.38 -20.23
C GLN A 434 -4.09 -22.39 -20.05
N PRO A 435 -4.23 -23.62 -20.58
CA PRO A 435 -3.22 -24.66 -20.43
C PRO A 435 -1.89 -24.26 -21.10
N GLY A 436 -0.92 -23.88 -20.27
CA GLY A 436 0.38 -23.36 -20.71
C GLY A 436 1.09 -22.50 -19.65
N ALA A 437 0.33 -21.87 -18.75
CA ALA A 437 0.87 -21.33 -17.50
C ALA A 437 1.00 -22.47 -16.47
N ALA A 438 2.21 -22.98 -16.26
CA ALA A 438 2.44 -24.07 -15.31
C ALA A 438 2.58 -23.54 -13.87
N PRO A 439 1.77 -24.01 -12.91
CA PRO A 439 2.14 -23.88 -11.50
C PRO A 439 3.40 -24.69 -11.21
N PRO A 440 4.25 -24.28 -10.25
CA PRO A 440 5.03 -25.26 -9.52
C PRO A 440 4.05 -26.23 -8.84
N ASP A 441 4.32 -27.54 -8.95
CA ASP A 441 3.61 -28.58 -8.21
C ASP A 441 3.38 -28.11 -6.77
N PRO A 442 2.12 -28.00 -6.28
CA PRO A 442 1.82 -27.70 -4.89
C PRO A 442 2.13 -28.95 -4.07
N GLY A 443 3.41 -29.27 -4.03
CA GLY A 443 3.98 -30.32 -3.22
C GLY A 443 3.67 -29.99 -1.77
N GLY A 444 2.57 -30.56 -1.28
CA GLY A 444 2.31 -30.80 0.13
C GLY A 444 3.30 -31.82 0.70
N GLN A 445 4.59 -31.59 0.44
CA GLN A 445 5.62 -31.95 1.39
C GLN A 445 5.41 -30.98 2.55
N ASP A 446 5.09 -31.53 3.73
CA ASP A 446 5.41 -30.84 4.96
C ASP A 446 6.81 -30.26 4.80
N LEU A 447 6.95 -28.95 5.01
CA LEU A 447 8.25 -28.29 4.95
C LEU A 447 9.06 -28.79 6.14
N ASP A 448 9.72 -29.93 5.97
CA ASP A 448 10.83 -30.39 6.78
C ASP A 448 12.00 -29.44 6.49
N ILE A 449 11.88 -28.22 7.03
CA ILE A 449 12.92 -27.21 7.05
C ILE A 449 14.11 -27.93 7.71
N PRO A 450 15.18 -28.25 6.96
CA PRO A 450 16.26 -29.03 7.53
C PRO A 450 16.82 -28.24 8.71
N ALA A 451 16.66 -28.79 9.91
CA ALA A 451 17.06 -28.12 11.14
C ALA A 451 18.49 -27.62 10.96
N PRO A 452 18.78 -26.33 11.26
CA PRO A 452 20.02 -25.71 10.83
C PRO A 452 21.20 -26.48 11.42
N VAL A 453 21.89 -27.24 10.56
CA VAL A 453 23.23 -27.75 10.85
C VAL A 453 24.03 -26.51 11.20
N ALA A 454 24.52 -26.46 12.45
CA ALA A 454 25.14 -25.27 13.03
C ALA A 454 26.11 -24.69 12.00
N PRO A 455 25.85 -23.46 11.49
CA PRO A 455 26.38 -23.10 10.20
C PRO A 455 27.89 -22.99 10.32
N ALA A 456 28.57 -23.88 9.61
CA ALA A 456 29.84 -23.51 9.05
C ALA A 456 29.53 -22.19 8.30
N ALA A 457 30.01 -21.06 8.83
CA ALA A 457 29.63 -19.68 8.42
C ALA A 457 29.66 -19.45 6.89
N THR A 458 29.20 -18.34 6.28
CA THR A 458 29.52 -17.98 4.87
C THR A 458 29.82 -16.48 4.70
N LEU A 459 30.83 -16.07 3.90
CA LEU A 459 31.19 -14.67 3.59
C LEU A 459 31.40 -14.46 2.07
N VAL A 460 31.23 -13.21 1.59
CA VAL A 460 31.17 -12.79 0.17
C VAL A 460 32.25 -11.76 -0.20
N MET A 461 33.10 -12.08 -1.18
CA MET A 461 34.28 -11.34 -1.65
C MET A 461 34.08 -9.93 -2.23
N GLY A 462 33.99 -8.91 -1.36
CA GLY A 462 34.49 -7.55 -1.67
C GLY A 462 33.47 -6.42 -1.70
N ALA A 463 32.62 -6.33 -0.68
CA ALA A 463 31.75 -5.16 -0.48
C ALA A 463 32.52 -4.02 0.22
N PRO A 464 32.30 -2.73 -0.14
CA PRO A 464 32.78 -1.62 0.66
C PRO A 464 32.13 -1.64 2.05
N SER A 465 32.92 -1.34 3.08
CA SER A 465 32.43 -1.24 4.45
C SER A 465 31.43 -0.08 4.61
N LEU A 466 30.28 -0.36 5.23
CA LEU A 466 29.42 0.67 5.81
C LEU A 466 30.13 1.32 7.00
N GLY A 467 30.89 2.38 6.73
CA GLY A 467 31.69 3.15 7.68
C GLY A 467 32.43 4.25 6.93
N GLY A 468 31.99 5.49 7.10
CA GLY A 468 32.32 6.58 6.17
C GLY A 468 33.70 7.21 6.32
N VAL A 469 34.08 7.94 5.26
CA VAL A 469 34.99 9.08 5.34
C VAL A 469 34.19 10.28 4.84
N VAL A 470 33.90 11.23 5.73
CA VAL A 470 33.33 12.52 5.37
C VAL A 470 34.50 13.45 5.02
N ASP A 471 34.60 13.84 3.76
CA ASP A 471 35.34 15.05 3.39
C ASP A 471 34.38 16.24 3.60
N ALA A 472 34.85 17.26 4.33
CA ALA A 472 33.98 18.29 4.89
C ALA A 472 33.95 19.55 4.00
N ASP A 473 32.98 19.63 3.08
CA ASP A 473 32.33 20.90 2.69
C ASP A 473 31.10 20.65 1.79
N GLU A 474 29.89 20.60 2.38
CA GLU A 474 28.62 21.15 1.85
C GLU A 474 27.46 20.96 2.87
N PRO A 475 26.39 21.77 2.83
CA PRO A 475 25.43 21.88 3.94
C PRO A 475 24.28 20.86 3.93
N ALA A 476 23.86 20.50 5.15
CA ALA A 476 22.83 19.53 5.52
C ALA A 476 21.51 19.55 4.71
N GLY A 477 20.96 18.36 4.41
CA GLY A 477 19.65 18.25 3.76
C GLY A 477 19.02 16.87 3.56
N VAL A 478 19.61 15.76 4.04
CA VAL A 478 19.01 14.41 3.92
C VAL A 478 19.14 13.64 5.23
N ALA A 479 18.02 13.17 5.78
CA ALA A 479 18.02 12.27 6.93
C ALA A 479 18.35 10.85 6.48
N GLU A 480 19.56 10.39 6.78
CA GLU A 480 20.04 9.06 6.42
C GLU A 480 19.45 8.01 7.38
N HIS A 481 18.46 7.23 6.92
CA HIS A 481 17.96 6.07 7.68
C HIS A 481 19.02 4.97 7.66
N GLN A 482 19.59 4.68 8.84
CA GLN A 482 20.58 3.62 9.02
C GLN A 482 19.95 2.25 8.80
N LEU A 483 20.46 1.51 7.80
CA LEU A 483 20.08 0.13 7.55
C LEU A 483 20.69 -0.81 8.62
N GLU A 484 19.88 -1.78 9.03
CA GLU A 484 20.18 -2.78 10.06
C GLU A 484 21.53 -3.51 9.88
N PRO A 485 22.32 -3.73 10.96
CA PRO A 485 23.51 -4.56 10.89
C PRO A 485 23.17 -6.01 10.49
N PRO A 486 24.02 -6.68 9.68
CA PRO A 486 23.72 -7.99 9.07
C PRO A 486 23.47 -9.13 10.08
N THR A 487 23.87 -8.95 11.35
CA THR A 487 23.58 -9.84 12.48
C THR A 487 22.09 -9.85 12.89
N GLN A 488 21.34 -8.76 12.67
CA GLN A 488 19.91 -8.66 13.00
C GLN A 488 19.07 -9.43 11.97
N ILE A 489 19.33 -9.21 10.67
CA ILE A 489 18.71 -9.94 9.55
C ILE A 489 18.94 -11.45 9.69
N GLY A 490 20.17 -11.87 10.02
CA GLY A 490 20.49 -13.28 10.26
C GLY A 490 19.72 -13.90 11.44
N ARG A 491 19.37 -13.11 12.47
CA ARG A 491 18.52 -13.57 13.58
C ARG A 491 17.05 -13.66 13.19
N LEU A 492 16.53 -12.70 12.44
CA LEU A 492 15.15 -12.70 11.92
C LEU A 492 14.89 -13.90 11.01
N VAL A 493 15.77 -14.14 10.03
CA VAL A 493 15.71 -15.32 9.16
C VAL A 493 15.79 -16.62 9.99
N ALA A 494 16.72 -16.70 10.95
CA ALA A 494 16.83 -17.88 11.80
C ALA A 494 15.66 -18.08 12.77
N ALA A 495 14.94 -17.02 13.16
CA ALA A 495 13.74 -17.11 13.99
C ALA A 495 12.51 -17.55 13.17
N ALA A 496 12.32 -16.95 11.98
CA ALA A 496 11.27 -17.35 11.03
C ALA A 496 11.39 -18.84 10.65
N LEU A 497 12.60 -19.31 10.38
CA LEU A 497 12.88 -20.72 10.06
C LEU A 497 12.71 -21.70 11.23
N ARG A 498 12.52 -21.23 12.48
CA ARG A 498 12.38 -22.09 13.67
C ARG A 498 10.94 -22.25 14.19
N HIS A 499 9.96 -21.55 13.62
CA HIS A 499 8.57 -21.50 14.15
C HIS A 499 8.47 -21.10 15.64
N ASP A 500 9.52 -20.47 16.19
CA ASP A 500 9.64 -20.22 17.61
C ASP A 500 8.96 -18.91 18.01
N ARG A 501 7.68 -19.01 18.34
CA ARG A 501 6.85 -17.89 18.85
C ARG A 501 7.41 -17.24 20.12
N SER A 502 8.36 -17.85 20.84
CA SER A 502 8.88 -17.28 22.09
C SER A 502 9.76 -16.03 21.89
N VAL A 503 10.48 -15.93 20.77
CA VAL A 503 11.37 -14.81 20.45
C VAL A 503 10.60 -13.51 20.14
N LEU A 504 9.32 -13.62 19.78
CA LEU A 504 8.42 -12.49 19.48
C LEU A 504 7.72 -11.91 20.72
N THR A 505 8.06 -12.37 21.94
CA THR A 505 7.42 -11.88 23.17
C THR A 505 8.44 -11.40 24.20
N HIS A 506 8.78 -10.10 24.14
CA HIS A 506 9.50 -9.46 25.25
C HIS A 506 8.55 -9.29 26.45
N ARG A 507 8.50 -10.29 27.34
CA ARG A 507 7.77 -10.17 28.61
C ARG A 507 8.37 -9.05 29.45
N THR A 508 7.61 -7.98 29.65
CA THR A 508 7.90 -6.94 30.64
C THR A 508 7.98 -7.59 32.04
N PRO A 509 9.06 -7.38 32.82
CA PRO A 509 9.15 -7.92 34.17
C PRO A 509 8.08 -7.30 35.06
N ALA A 510 7.32 -8.14 35.78
CA ALA A 510 6.23 -7.70 36.63
C ALA A 510 6.73 -6.81 37.78
N ARG A 511 6.05 -5.68 38.01
CA ARG A 511 6.24 -4.86 39.22
C ARG A 511 5.97 -5.70 40.47
N PRO A 512 6.83 -5.66 41.51
CA PRO A 512 6.48 -6.22 42.81
C PRO A 512 5.34 -5.40 43.42
N GLY A 513 4.23 -6.07 43.75
CA GLY A 513 3.11 -5.45 44.47
C GLY A 513 3.50 -5.02 45.90
N PRO A 514 2.76 -4.08 46.51
CA PRO A 514 3.08 -3.58 47.84
C PRO A 514 2.92 -4.69 48.88
N ARG A 515 3.93 -4.84 49.75
CA ARG A 515 3.78 -5.61 50.98
C ARG A 515 2.87 -4.83 51.94
N ARG A 516 2.02 -5.56 52.66
CA ARG A 516 1.31 -5.05 53.84
C ARG A 516 2.28 -4.74 54.97
#